data_AF-A0A1Y3X6G4-F1
#
_entry.id   AF-A0A1Y3X6G4-F1
#
_cell.length_a   1.000
_cell.length_b   1.000
_cell.length_c   1.000
_cell.angle_alpha   90.00
_cell.angle_beta   90.00
_cell.angle_gamma   90.00
#
_symmetry.space_group_name_H-M   'P 1'
#
loop_
_entity.id
_entity.type
_entity.pdbx_description
1 polymer ?
#
loop_
_entity_poly.entity_id
_entity_poly.type
_entity_poly.pdbx_seq_one_letter_code
_entity_poly.pdbx_strand_id
1 'polypeptide(L)'
;MKKLFLCLSMLGMLLTGCSKDDDNETPGLPPLPDPDDVCSCMDDVVFMQYCYENFDVNKDGKVSKTEANAVTKIDLGYIYNHQSAYDVKTLTGIGYFPNLEIINCYKCDRLTTVDLSHNLKITVIQNHAFYSSSFSLESIFLPSSVKRIGEDAFYFFSTLYCAALTPPDISHNTFPSDRFYTYMKFYVPHESVEAYKAAYGWKEYADQIFGYDF
;
A
#
# COMPACT_ATOMS: atom_id res chain seq x y z
N MET A 1 -15.57 -41.62 9.97
CA MET A 1 -14.34 -41.43 10.77
C MET A 1 -13.23 -40.96 9.85
N LYS A 2 -12.74 -39.75 10.10
CA LYS A 2 -11.67 -39.07 9.35
C LYS A 2 -10.34 -39.83 9.52
N LYS A 3 -9.57 -39.99 8.45
CA LYS A 3 -8.12 -40.26 8.44
C LYS A 3 -7.54 -39.39 7.31
N LEU A 4 -7.09 -38.17 7.60
CA LEU A 4 -5.73 -37.82 8.05
C LEU A 4 -4.67 -38.49 7.18
N PHE A 5 -4.19 -37.77 6.17
CA PHE A 5 -2.95 -38.06 5.45
C PHE A 5 -1.93 -36.98 5.79
N LEU A 6 -0.78 -37.41 6.32
CA LEU A 6 0.36 -36.61 6.74
C LEU A 6 1.64 -37.34 6.32
N CYS A 7 2.63 -36.55 5.87
CA CYS A 7 4.03 -36.89 5.55
C CYS A 7 4.25 -37.69 4.25
N LEU A 8 5.21 -37.38 3.37
CA LEU A 8 6.66 -37.17 3.54
C LEU A 8 7.20 -36.27 2.39
N SER A 9 7.88 -35.14 2.66
CA SER A 9 9.34 -34.97 2.64
C SER A 9 10.07 -35.52 1.39
N MET A 10 10.48 -34.63 0.48
CA MET A 10 11.63 -34.87 -0.40
C MET A 10 12.65 -33.75 -0.19
N LEU A 11 13.65 -34.08 0.63
CA LEU A 11 14.90 -33.36 0.78
C LEU A 11 15.83 -33.84 -0.33
N GLY A 12 16.31 -32.92 -1.16
CA GLY A 12 17.37 -33.17 -2.14
C GLY A 12 18.29 -31.95 -2.19
N MET A 13 19.28 -31.92 -1.31
CA MET A 13 20.42 -31.00 -1.37
C MET A 13 21.39 -31.46 -2.47
N LEU A 14 22.01 -30.52 -3.19
CA LEU A 14 23.46 -30.26 -3.14
C LEU A 14 23.87 -29.10 -4.07
N LEU A 15 24.13 -27.96 -3.43
CA LEU A 15 25.27 -27.03 -3.58
C LEU A 15 26.00 -26.96 -4.93
N THR A 16 26.01 -25.77 -5.55
CA THR A 16 27.19 -24.89 -5.66
C THR A 16 26.80 -23.55 -6.27
N GLY A 17 27.11 -22.45 -5.58
CA GLY A 17 27.01 -21.10 -6.12
C GLY A 17 26.74 -20.07 -5.02
N CYS A 18 27.79 -19.61 -4.36
CA CYS A 18 27.71 -18.40 -3.55
C CYS A 18 27.47 -17.21 -4.50
N SER A 19 26.25 -16.67 -4.51
CA SER A 19 26.05 -15.22 -4.49
C SER A 19 25.06 -14.96 -3.37
N LYS A 20 25.50 -14.19 -2.36
CA LYS A 20 24.57 -13.56 -1.44
C LYS A 20 24.00 -12.38 -2.22
N ASP A 21 22.90 -12.63 -2.89
CA ASP A 21 22.02 -11.56 -3.29
C ASP A 21 20.98 -11.50 -2.16
N ASP A 22 21.25 -10.63 -1.18
CA ASP A 22 20.26 -10.20 -0.18
C ASP A 22 19.26 -9.29 -0.90
N ASP A 23 18.55 -9.85 -1.88
CA ASP A 23 17.45 -9.18 -2.54
C ASP A 23 16.19 -9.58 -1.77
N ASN A 24 15.79 -8.71 -0.85
CA ASN A 24 14.43 -8.69 -0.33
C ASN A 24 13.48 -8.32 -1.50
N GLU A 25 13.33 -9.23 -2.47
CA GLU A 25 12.44 -9.06 -3.61
C GLU A 25 11.00 -9.13 -3.10
N THR A 26 10.33 -7.98 -3.05
CA THR A 26 8.88 -7.93 -2.93
C THR A 26 8.29 -8.86 -4.00
N PRO A 27 7.45 -9.86 -3.64
CA PRO A 27 6.95 -10.84 -4.59
C PRO A 27 6.33 -10.16 -5.81
N GLY A 28 6.81 -10.46 -7.03
CA GLY A 28 6.35 -9.77 -8.23
C GLY A 28 4.82 -9.80 -8.40
N LEU A 29 4.27 -8.76 -9.02
CA LEU A 29 2.84 -8.69 -9.34
C LEU A 29 2.38 -9.90 -10.17
N PRO A 30 1.16 -10.40 -9.97
CA PRO A 30 0.63 -11.52 -10.75
C PRO A 30 0.56 -11.18 -12.25
N PRO A 31 0.41 -12.16 -13.15
CA PRO A 31 0.12 -11.88 -14.55
C PRO A 31 -1.28 -11.25 -14.70
N LEU A 32 -1.41 -10.30 -15.64
CA LEU A 32 -2.70 -9.66 -15.96
C LEU A 32 -3.65 -10.64 -16.69
N PRO A 33 -4.96 -10.59 -16.41
CA PRO A 33 -5.97 -11.32 -17.19
C PRO A 33 -5.98 -10.96 -18.68
N ASP A 34 -5.91 -9.66 -19.01
CA ASP A 34 -5.61 -9.15 -20.36
C ASP A 34 -4.21 -8.51 -20.33
N PRO A 35 -3.22 -9.08 -21.03
CA PRO A 35 -1.85 -8.56 -21.06
C PRO A 35 -1.71 -7.11 -21.54
N ASP A 36 -2.69 -6.60 -22.29
CA ASP A 36 -2.69 -5.27 -22.89
C ASP A 36 -3.53 -4.26 -22.10
N ASP A 37 -4.16 -4.67 -20.99
CA ASP A 37 -4.97 -3.79 -20.15
C ASP A 37 -4.66 -3.99 -18.66
N VAL A 38 -3.99 -3.01 -18.04
CA VAL A 38 -3.67 -3.08 -16.60
C VAL A 38 -4.93 -3.06 -15.74
N CYS A 39 -6.03 -2.48 -16.24
CA CYS A 39 -7.31 -2.44 -15.53
C CYS A 39 -8.02 -3.79 -15.49
N SER A 40 -7.61 -4.76 -16.32
CA SER A 40 -8.24 -6.08 -16.39
C SER A 40 -8.15 -6.92 -15.11
N CYS A 41 -7.27 -6.55 -14.18
CA CYS A 41 -7.12 -7.19 -12.87
C CYS A 41 -7.92 -6.51 -11.74
N MET A 42 -8.57 -5.37 -12.01
CA MET A 42 -9.27 -4.58 -10.99
C MET A 42 -10.63 -5.21 -10.66
N ASP A 43 -10.97 -5.23 -9.37
CA ASP A 43 -12.26 -5.77 -8.87
C ASP A 43 -13.24 -4.68 -8.42
N ASP A 44 -12.79 -3.42 -8.29
CA ASP A 44 -13.63 -2.27 -8.03
C ASP A 44 -13.99 -1.54 -9.33
N VAL A 45 -15.27 -1.63 -9.71
CA VAL A 45 -15.79 -1.02 -10.95
C VAL A 45 -15.65 0.49 -10.99
N VAL A 46 -15.62 1.16 -9.83
CA VAL A 46 -15.48 2.62 -9.79
C VAL A 46 -14.03 3.02 -10.00
N PHE A 47 -13.09 2.34 -9.35
CA PHE A 47 -11.67 2.58 -9.57
C PHE A 47 -11.26 2.23 -11.01
N MET A 48 -11.78 1.13 -11.53
CA MET A 48 -11.58 0.73 -12.93
C MET A 48 -12.11 1.80 -13.90
N GLN A 49 -13.33 2.29 -13.69
CA GLN A 49 -13.91 3.36 -14.52
C GLN A 49 -13.08 4.66 -14.45
N TYR A 50 -12.62 5.04 -13.26
CA TYR A 50 -11.71 6.18 -13.09
C TYR A 50 -10.46 6.02 -13.95
N CYS A 51 -9.86 4.84 -13.97
CA CYS A 51 -8.65 4.59 -14.76
C CYS A 51 -8.91 4.70 -16.26
N TYR A 52 -10.00 4.13 -16.79
CA TYR A 52 -10.35 4.29 -18.21
C TYR A 52 -10.67 5.75 -18.58
N GLU A 53 -11.34 6.49 -17.70
CA GLU A 53 -11.68 7.89 -17.98
C GLU A 53 -10.42 8.78 -18.06
N ASN A 54 -9.45 8.53 -17.18
CA ASN A 54 -8.31 9.42 -16.98
C ASN A 54 -7.02 8.95 -17.68
N PHE A 55 -6.84 7.65 -17.89
CA PHE A 55 -5.55 7.06 -18.32
C PHE A 55 -5.61 6.31 -19.65
N ASP A 56 -6.78 5.89 -20.14
CA ASP A 56 -6.93 5.48 -21.55
C ASP A 56 -6.85 6.75 -22.41
N VAL A 57 -5.66 7.05 -22.94
CA VAL A 57 -5.37 8.28 -23.69
C VAL A 57 -5.79 8.11 -25.14
N ASN A 58 -5.60 6.92 -25.70
CA ASN A 58 -5.89 6.64 -27.10
C ASN A 58 -7.38 6.31 -27.37
N LYS A 59 -8.18 6.11 -26.31
CA LYS A 59 -9.61 5.78 -26.33
C LYS A 59 -9.91 4.44 -26.98
N ASP A 60 -9.04 3.46 -26.80
CA ASP A 60 -9.24 2.09 -27.29
C ASP A 60 -10.00 1.18 -26.30
N GLY A 61 -10.35 1.72 -25.12
CA GLY A 61 -11.06 1.01 -24.07
C GLY A 61 -10.16 0.17 -23.16
N LYS A 62 -8.84 0.35 -23.24
CA LYS A 62 -7.84 -0.30 -22.38
C LYS A 62 -6.92 0.75 -21.76
N VAL A 63 -6.30 0.40 -20.63
CA VAL A 63 -5.13 1.13 -20.14
C VAL A 63 -3.91 0.26 -20.41
N SER A 64 -3.19 0.59 -21.48
CA SER A 64 -1.96 -0.10 -21.83
C SER A 64 -0.86 0.11 -20.79
N LYS A 65 0.18 -0.74 -20.82
CA LYS A 65 1.37 -0.57 -19.97
C LYS A 65 2.04 0.80 -20.19
N THR A 66 2.04 1.30 -21.43
CA THR A 66 2.62 2.61 -21.74
C THR A 66 1.84 3.73 -21.08
N GLU A 67 0.51 3.66 -21.12
CA GLU A 67 -0.35 4.64 -20.45
C GLU A 67 -0.21 4.57 -18.93
N ALA A 68 -0.24 3.36 -18.36
CA ALA A 68 -0.03 3.15 -16.93
C ALA A 68 1.34 3.69 -16.46
N ASN A 69 2.39 3.51 -17.26
CA ASN A 69 3.73 4.05 -16.98
C ASN A 69 3.78 5.58 -17.02
N ALA A 70 2.86 6.26 -17.71
CA ALA A 70 2.79 7.72 -17.74
C ALA A 70 2.06 8.30 -16.52
N VAL A 71 1.33 7.48 -15.76
CA VAL A 71 0.58 7.90 -14.58
C VAL A 71 1.54 8.16 -13.41
N THR A 72 1.58 9.42 -12.96
CA THR A 72 2.35 9.86 -11.78
C THR A 72 1.46 10.24 -10.60
N LYS A 73 0.15 10.40 -10.83
CA LYS A 73 -0.82 10.83 -9.83
C LYS A 73 -2.15 10.13 -10.02
N ILE A 74 -2.68 9.59 -8.92
CA ILE A 74 -4.07 9.14 -8.78
C ILE A 74 -4.71 10.01 -7.70
N ASP A 75 -5.80 10.69 -8.06
CA ASP A 75 -6.53 11.60 -7.18
C ASP A 75 -8.01 11.25 -7.18
N LEU A 76 -8.40 10.53 -6.14
CA LEU A 76 -9.76 10.14 -5.82
C LEU A 76 -10.35 11.04 -4.71
N GLY A 77 -9.56 11.99 -4.17
CA GLY A 77 -9.91 12.75 -2.97
C GLY A 77 -10.58 14.09 -3.21
N TYR A 78 -10.34 14.73 -4.36
CA TYR A 78 -10.95 16.01 -4.69
C TYR A 78 -11.01 16.20 -6.21
N ILE A 79 -12.10 16.84 -6.68
CA ILE A 79 -12.31 17.59 -7.94
C ILE A 79 -13.63 17.14 -8.63
N TYR A 80 -14.62 18.03 -8.58
CA TYR A 80 -15.87 18.12 -9.36
C TYR A 80 -16.62 16.82 -9.73
N ASN A 81 -17.80 16.62 -9.10
CA ASN A 81 -18.86 15.72 -9.57
C ASN A 81 -18.63 14.20 -9.53
N HIS A 82 -17.65 13.67 -8.79
CA HIS A 82 -17.55 12.22 -8.59
C HIS A 82 -18.03 11.80 -7.20
N GLN A 83 -19.36 11.78 -7.04
CA GLN A 83 -20.05 11.02 -5.98
C GLN A 83 -19.61 9.55 -5.96
N SER A 84 -19.03 9.06 -7.05
CA SER A 84 -18.49 7.72 -7.18
C SER A 84 -17.23 7.48 -6.34
N ALA A 85 -16.37 8.47 -6.05
CA ALA A 85 -15.15 8.23 -5.27
C ALA A 85 -15.42 7.73 -3.84
N TYR A 86 -16.59 8.06 -3.27
CA TYR A 86 -17.09 7.50 -2.00
C TYR A 86 -17.35 5.99 -2.07
N ASP A 87 -17.60 5.47 -3.27
CA ASP A 87 -17.95 4.07 -3.51
C ASP A 87 -16.75 3.16 -3.78
N VAL A 88 -15.53 3.71 -3.88
CA VAL A 88 -14.30 2.92 -4.05
C VAL A 88 -14.05 2.08 -2.79
N LYS A 89 -14.02 0.76 -2.94
CA LYS A 89 -13.84 -0.22 -1.86
C LYS A 89 -12.45 -0.83 -1.83
N THR A 90 -11.83 -0.98 -3.01
CA THR A 90 -10.49 -1.56 -3.17
C THR A 90 -9.72 -0.74 -4.20
N LEU A 91 -8.39 -0.81 -4.11
CA LEU A 91 -7.46 -0.30 -5.12
C LEU A 91 -6.69 -1.46 -5.79
N THR A 92 -7.31 -2.64 -5.88
CA THR A 92 -6.72 -3.81 -6.55
C THR A 92 -6.22 -3.40 -7.94
N GLY A 93 -4.98 -3.77 -8.27
CA GLY A 93 -4.34 -3.38 -9.53
C GLY A 93 -3.53 -2.08 -9.48
N ILE A 94 -3.56 -1.31 -8.37
CA ILE A 94 -2.77 -0.07 -8.25
C ILE A 94 -1.26 -0.29 -8.40
N GLY A 95 -0.75 -1.50 -8.10
CA GLY A 95 0.65 -1.86 -8.30
C GLY A 95 1.12 -1.80 -9.76
N TYR A 96 0.20 -1.89 -10.75
CA TYR A 96 0.54 -1.80 -12.17
C TYR A 96 0.74 -0.36 -12.68
N PHE A 97 0.73 0.64 -11.79
CA PHE A 97 1.14 2.03 -12.07
C PHE A 97 2.53 2.29 -11.45
N PRO A 98 3.64 1.87 -12.11
CA PRO A 98 4.96 1.81 -11.48
C PRO A 98 5.59 3.18 -11.24
N ASN A 99 5.12 4.21 -11.92
CA ASN A 99 5.61 5.59 -11.78
C ASN A 99 4.69 6.47 -10.91
N LEU A 100 3.76 5.86 -10.17
CA LEU A 100 2.87 6.59 -9.27
C LEU A 100 3.68 7.24 -8.12
N GLU A 101 3.63 8.56 -8.04
CA GLU A 101 4.30 9.36 -7.00
C GLU A 101 3.30 9.90 -5.98
N ILE A 102 2.08 10.19 -6.44
CA ILE A 102 1.03 10.84 -5.65
C ILE A 102 -0.23 9.99 -5.64
N ILE A 103 -0.67 9.64 -4.43
CA ILE A 103 -2.00 9.09 -4.17
C ILE A 103 -2.79 10.05 -3.28
N ASN A 104 -4.05 10.29 -3.62
CA ASN A 104 -5.01 10.99 -2.78
C ASN A 104 -6.33 10.21 -2.77
N CYS A 105 -6.71 9.72 -1.61
CA CYS A 105 -7.95 9.01 -1.33
C CYS A 105 -8.73 9.72 -0.21
N TYR A 106 -8.69 11.06 -0.15
CA TYR A 106 -9.30 11.82 0.96
C TYR A 106 -10.76 11.43 1.27
N LYS A 107 -11.57 10.97 0.29
CA LYS A 107 -13.01 10.64 0.43
C LYS A 107 -13.42 9.21 0.04
N CYS A 108 -12.50 8.25 0.00
CA CYS A 108 -12.87 6.87 -0.30
C CYS A 108 -13.39 6.19 0.98
N ASP A 109 -14.58 6.56 1.45
CA ASP A 109 -15.15 6.20 2.77
C ASP A 109 -15.53 4.71 2.92
N ARG A 110 -15.32 3.92 1.88
CA ARG A 110 -15.57 2.46 1.85
C ARG A 110 -14.30 1.65 1.62
N LEU A 111 -13.16 2.32 1.50
CA LEU A 111 -11.87 1.69 1.28
C LEU A 111 -11.41 1.00 2.57
N THR A 112 -11.25 -0.33 2.52
CA THR A 112 -10.92 -1.12 3.72
C THR A 112 -9.46 -1.53 3.80
N THR A 113 -8.81 -1.76 2.66
CA THR A 113 -7.40 -2.12 2.58
C THR A 113 -6.76 -1.46 1.38
N VAL A 114 -5.51 -1.00 1.56
CA VAL A 114 -4.71 -0.39 0.51
C VAL A 114 -3.34 -1.04 0.47
N ASP A 115 -2.96 -1.59 -0.67
CA ASP A 115 -1.61 -2.13 -0.88
C ASP A 115 -0.86 -1.26 -1.89
N LEU A 116 0.16 -0.54 -1.41
CA LEU A 116 1.06 0.30 -2.21
C LEU A 116 2.47 -0.28 -2.25
N SER A 117 2.68 -1.53 -1.81
CA SER A 117 4.00 -2.17 -1.70
C SER A 117 4.81 -2.13 -3.01
N HIS A 118 4.13 -2.20 -4.15
CA HIS A 118 4.73 -2.16 -5.48
C HIS A 118 4.92 -0.74 -6.06
N ASN A 119 4.38 0.30 -5.43
CA ASN A 119 4.44 1.68 -5.94
C ASN A 119 5.68 2.42 -5.39
N LEU A 120 6.87 1.93 -5.74
CA LEU A 120 8.17 2.37 -5.19
C LEU A 120 8.57 3.82 -5.53
N LYS A 121 7.78 4.53 -6.34
CA LYS A 121 7.97 5.97 -6.60
C LYS A 121 7.23 6.87 -5.60
N ILE A 122 6.36 6.30 -4.78
CA ILE A 122 5.76 7.01 -3.65
C ILE A 122 6.82 7.19 -2.57
N THR A 123 7.30 8.43 -2.42
CA THR A 123 8.26 8.81 -1.37
C THR A 123 7.62 9.59 -0.24
N VAL A 124 6.41 10.11 -0.46
CA VAL A 124 5.67 10.92 0.51
C VAL A 124 4.21 10.51 0.48
N ILE A 125 3.66 10.16 1.64
CA ILE A 125 2.21 10.17 1.84
C ILE A 125 1.83 11.58 2.24
N GLN A 126 1.02 12.25 1.43
CA GLN A 126 0.70 13.67 1.62
C GLN A 126 -0.21 13.89 2.84
N ASN A 127 -0.28 15.14 3.30
CA ASN A 127 -1.22 15.53 4.33
C ASN A 127 -2.64 15.17 3.91
N HIS A 128 -3.41 14.60 4.85
CA HIS A 128 -4.79 14.16 4.65
C HIS A 128 -5.03 13.14 3.51
N ALA A 129 -3.99 12.50 2.96
CA ALA A 129 -4.13 11.63 1.78
C ALA A 129 -5.20 10.53 1.93
N PHE A 130 -5.44 10.04 3.15
CA PHE A 130 -6.49 9.05 3.46
C PHE A 130 -7.41 9.51 4.59
N TYR A 131 -7.55 10.83 4.84
CA TYR A 131 -8.20 11.36 6.05
C TYR A 131 -9.64 10.86 6.28
N SER A 132 -10.57 10.98 5.30
CA SER A 132 -11.93 10.46 5.49
C SER A 132 -12.00 8.94 5.28
N SER A 133 -11.23 8.39 4.32
CA SER A 133 -11.12 6.93 4.13
C SER A 133 -10.73 6.17 5.38
N SER A 134 -10.00 6.83 6.26
CA SER A 134 -9.55 6.28 7.52
C SER A 134 -10.70 5.64 8.33
N PHE A 135 -11.93 6.19 8.29
CA PHE A 135 -13.07 5.59 9.00
C PHE A 135 -13.41 4.14 8.62
N SER A 136 -13.09 3.72 7.40
CA SER A 136 -13.26 2.32 6.93
C SER A 136 -11.95 1.57 6.77
N LEU A 137 -10.82 2.27 6.70
CA LEU A 137 -9.52 1.69 6.40
C LEU A 137 -8.98 0.89 7.59
N GLU A 138 -8.96 -0.43 7.43
CA GLU A 138 -8.45 -1.35 8.44
C GLU A 138 -6.92 -1.50 8.34
N SER A 139 -6.40 -1.59 7.11
CA SER A 139 -4.96 -1.75 6.89
C SER A 139 -4.43 -1.03 5.66
N ILE A 140 -3.17 -0.59 5.75
CA ILE A 140 -2.42 -0.07 4.60
C ILE A 140 -0.99 -0.63 4.59
N PHE A 141 -0.52 -1.00 3.40
CA PHE A 141 0.86 -1.41 3.14
C PHE A 141 1.56 -0.29 2.38
N LEU A 142 2.54 0.35 3.02
CA LEU A 142 3.37 1.39 2.43
C LEU A 142 4.66 0.78 1.84
N PRO A 143 5.10 1.27 0.66
CA PRO A 143 6.31 0.77 0.03
C PRO A 143 7.55 1.17 0.82
N SER A 144 8.65 0.44 0.60
CA SER A 144 9.94 0.68 1.25
C SER A 144 10.56 2.04 0.90
N SER A 145 10.06 2.69 -0.17
CA SER A 145 10.48 3.99 -0.66
C SER A 145 9.95 5.19 0.14
N VAL A 146 8.96 4.99 1.03
CA VAL A 146 8.34 6.10 1.77
C VAL A 146 9.35 6.72 2.74
N LYS A 147 9.52 8.03 2.65
CA LYS A 147 10.42 8.84 3.48
C LYS A 147 9.68 9.78 4.42
N ARG A 148 8.41 10.09 4.14
CA ARG A 148 7.60 11.01 4.95
C ARG A 148 6.14 10.63 4.93
N ILE A 149 5.47 10.74 6.08
CA ILE A 149 4.03 10.64 6.21
C ILE A 149 3.51 11.99 6.71
N GLY A 150 2.62 12.60 5.94
CA GLY A 150 2.05 13.91 6.19
C GLY A 150 1.17 13.98 7.44
N GLU A 151 0.82 15.20 7.81
CA GLU A 151 -0.12 15.48 8.91
C GLU A 151 -1.51 14.90 8.59
N ASP A 152 -2.12 14.27 9.60
CA ASP A 152 -3.40 13.57 9.53
C ASP A 152 -3.58 12.70 8.26
N ALA A 153 -2.50 12.13 7.72
CA ALA A 153 -2.57 11.28 6.54
C ALA A 153 -3.53 10.10 6.77
N PHE A 154 -3.60 9.61 8.03
CA PHE A 154 -4.44 8.50 8.48
C PHE A 154 -5.14 8.87 9.80
N TYR A 155 -6.29 9.55 9.72
CA TYR A 155 -6.96 10.11 10.91
C TYR A 155 -7.55 9.05 11.86
N PHE A 156 -8.17 8.00 11.33
CA PHE A 156 -8.62 6.81 12.05
C PHE A 156 -8.12 5.58 11.29
N PHE A 157 -7.22 4.76 11.79
CA PHE A 157 -6.93 3.50 11.09
C PHE A 157 -6.45 2.46 12.07
N SER A 158 -6.51 1.18 11.69
CA SER A 158 -6.16 0.09 12.62
C SER A 158 -4.72 -0.36 12.47
N THR A 159 -4.24 -0.60 11.25
CA THR A 159 -2.91 -1.22 11.03
C THR A 159 -2.13 -0.58 9.87
N LEU A 160 -0.85 -0.27 10.12
CA LEU A 160 0.08 0.24 9.12
C LEU A 160 1.22 -0.75 9.00
N TYR A 161 1.42 -1.28 7.80
CA TYR A 161 2.61 -2.03 7.42
C TYR A 161 3.51 -1.07 6.64
N CYS A 162 4.68 -0.76 7.16
CA CYS A 162 5.65 0.12 6.49
C CYS A 162 6.93 -0.66 6.19
N ALA A 163 7.18 -0.95 4.91
CA ALA A 163 8.35 -1.71 4.47
C ALA A 163 9.67 -0.89 4.50
N ALA A 164 9.62 0.39 4.91
CA ALA A 164 10.79 1.25 4.92
C ALA A 164 11.76 0.83 6.04
N LEU A 165 13.03 0.56 5.67
CA LEU A 165 14.07 0.16 6.62
C LEU A 165 14.45 1.29 7.60
N THR A 166 14.34 2.53 7.14
CA THR A 166 14.51 3.73 7.98
C THR A 166 13.14 4.32 8.27
N PRO A 167 12.83 4.69 9.52
CA PRO A 167 11.54 5.29 9.87
C PRO A 167 11.26 6.53 9.02
N PRO A 168 10.11 6.62 8.33
CA PRO A 168 9.69 7.83 7.65
C PRO A 168 9.59 9.01 8.62
N ASP A 169 9.88 10.22 8.15
CA ASP A 169 9.62 11.43 8.91
C ASP A 169 8.12 11.56 9.18
N ILE A 170 7.74 11.69 10.45
CA ILE A 170 6.37 11.97 10.88
C ILE A 170 6.34 13.19 11.81
N SER A 171 5.20 13.88 11.80
CA SER A 171 4.90 14.97 12.74
C SER A 171 4.11 14.44 13.95
N HIS A 172 4.06 15.21 15.04
CA HIS A 172 3.29 14.86 16.23
C HIS A 172 1.77 14.70 15.97
N ASN A 173 1.25 15.25 14.86
CA ASN A 173 -0.15 15.12 14.43
C ASN A 173 -0.30 14.16 13.24
N THR A 174 0.71 13.35 12.91
CA THR A 174 0.57 12.38 11.81
C THR A 174 -0.42 11.26 12.18
N PHE A 175 -0.43 10.87 13.46
CA PHE A 175 -1.37 9.91 14.02
C PHE A 175 -2.09 10.53 15.23
N PRO A 176 -3.31 10.09 15.57
CA PRO A 176 -4.03 10.58 16.73
C PRO A 176 -3.27 10.31 18.04
N SER A 177 -3.30 11.28 18.95
CA SER A 177 -2.62 11.21 20.25
C SER A 177 -3.53 10.86 21.44
N ASP A 178 -4.84 10.67 21.22
CA ASP A 178 -5.80 10.43 22.32
C ASP A 178 -5.84 8.95 22.76
N ARG A 179 -6.14 8.72 24.04
CA ARG A 179 -6.26 7.41 24.70
C ARG A 179 -7.32 6.48 24.12
N PHE A 180 -8.13 6.95 23.17
CA PHE A 180 -9.07 6.13 22.41
C PHE A 180 -8.41 5.33 21.27
N TYR A 181 -7.15 5.62 20.94
CA TYR A 181 -6.43 5.05 19.79
C TYR A 181 -5.36 4.02 20.17
N THR A 182 -5.53 3.36 21.33
CA THR A 182 -4.66 2.29 21.84
C THR A 182 -4.65 1.01 20.99
N TYR A 183 -5.36 1.00 19.86
CA TYR A 183 -5.55 -0.14 18.98
C TYR A 183 -4.69 -0.09 17.70
N MET A 184 -4.01 1.03 17.43
CA MET A 184 -3.14 1.14 16.26
C MET A 184 -1.98 0.16 16.37
N LYS A 185 -1.64 -0.50 15.26
CA LYS A 185 -0.47 -1.36 15.15
C LYS A 185 0.40 -0.93 13.98
N PHE A 186 1.69 -0.82 14.25
CA PHE A 186 2.70 -0.49 13.27
C PHE A 186 3.59 -1.71 13.06
N TYR A 187 3.54 -2.28 11.88
CA TYR A 187 4.38 -3.38 11.46
C TYR A 187 5.50 -2.85 10.57
N VAL A 188 6.74 -3.14 10.95
CA VAL A 188 7.97 -2.66 10.29
C VAL A 188 8.94 -3.83 10.14
N PRO A 189 9.97 -3.75 9.27
CA PRO A 189 10.95 -4.82 9.12
C PRO A 189 11.54 -5.21 10.47
N HIS A 190 11.75 -6.51 10.70
CA HIS A 190 12.26 -7.03 11.97
C HIS A 190 13.55 -6.33 12.41
N GLU A 191 14.46 -6.05 11.48
CA GLU A 191 15.70 -5.30 11.75
C GLU A 191 15.51 -3.82 12.11
N SER A 192 14.38 -3.23 11.75
CA SER A 192 14.11 -1.80 11.90
C SER A 192 13.32 -1.45 13.16
N VAL A 193 12.76 -2.44 13.87
CA VAL A 193 11.89 -2.22 15.05
C VAL A 193 12.51 -1.25 16.05
N GLU A 194 13.76 -1.45 16.44
CA GLU A 194 14.43 -0.60 17.44
C GLU A 194 14.71 0.81 16.90
N ALA A 195 14.98 0.95 15.59
CA ALA A 195 15.15 2.26 14.96
C ALA A 195 13.82 3.05 14.95
N TYR A 196 12.69 2.40 14.66
CA TYR A 196 11.37 3.02 14.73
C TYR A 196 11.02 3.43 16.16
N LYS A 197 11.21 2.56 17.15
CA LYS A 197 10.94 2.89 18.57
C LYS A 197 11.78 4.05 19.10
N ALA A 198 12.96 4.31 18.52
CA ALA A 198 13.82 5.43 18.90
C ALA A 198 13.56 6.72 18.11
N ALA A 199 12.88 6.65 16.96
CA ALA A 199 12.71 7.79 16.06
C ALA A 199 11.76 8.85 16.60
N TYR A 200 11.97 10.10 16.19
CA TYR A 200 11.10 11.22 16.53
C TYR A 200 9.67 10.97 16.02
N GLY A 201 8.66 11.31 16.83
CA GLY A 201 7.26 10.96 16.59
C GLY A 201 6.96 9.49 16.87
N TRP A 202 7.67 8.55 16.22
CA TRP A 202 7.42 7.11 16.35
C TRP A 202 7.60 6.57 17.77
N LYS A 203 8.52 7.13 18.55
CA LYS A 203 8.76 6.76 19.95
C LYS A 203 7.53 6.91 20.86
N GLU A 204 6.56 7.73 20.47
CA GLU A 204 5.29 7.89 21.19
C GLU A 204 4.40 6.64 21.06
N TYR A 205 4.68 5.82 20.04
CA TYR A 205 3.98 4.59 19.68
C TYR A 205 4.84 3.34 19.89
N ALA A 206 5.85 3.39 20.76
CA ALA A 206 6.84 2.32 20.92
C ALA A 206 6.21 0.95 21.27
N ASP A 207 5.13 0.95 22.05
CA ASP A 207 4.40 -0.27 22.46
C ASP A 207 3.50 -0.82 21.34
N GLN A 208 3.25 -0.04 20.29
CA GLN A 208 2.46 -0.39 19.12
C GLN A 208 3.31 -0.82 17.91
N ILE A 209 4.65 -0.83 18.04
CA ILE A 209 5.57 -1.16 16.95
C ILE A 209 6.05 -2.62 17.07
N PHE A 210 5.80 -3.39 16.01
CA PHE A 210 6.08 -4.82 15.91
C PHE A 210 6.89 -5.14 14.63
N GLY A 211 7.70 -6.19 14.69
CA GLY A 211 8.40 -6.72 13.51
C GLY A 211 7.44 -7.50 12.60
N TYR A 212 7.70 -7.46 11.29
CA TYR A 212 6.93 -8.17 10.26
C TYR A 212 7.81 -8.60 9.09
N ASP A 213 7.46 -9.72 8.47
CA ASP A 213 8.07 -10.26 7.25
C ASP A 213 7.33 -9.70 6.03
N PHE A 214 7.94 -8.73 5.35
CA PHE A 214 7.39 -8.04 4.16
C PHE A 214 7.60 -8.82 2.86
#